data_AF-A0A261GG17-F1
#
_entry.id   AF-A0A261GG17-F1
#
_cell.length_a   1.000
_cell.length_b   1.000
_cell.length_c   1.000
_cell.angle_alpha   90.00
_cell.angle_beta   90.00
_cell.angle_gamma   90.00
#
_symmetry.space_group_name_H-M   'P 1'
#
loop_
_entity.id
_entity.type
_entity.pdbx_description
1 polymer ?
#
loop_
_entity_poly.entity_id
_entity_poly.type
_entity_poly.pdbx_seq_one_letter_code
_entity_poly.pdbx_strand_id
1 'polypeptide(L)'
;MKKFTLGLLISIAAVASYYFLFMAFYESWFPYYYEEYIPTIFLVGLLSIIALPVLTSLIKRSSIGSLGYFRSVIWVNSAIVAICALAFLYMLSNGVFLSSPGVYPVTK
;
A
#
# COMPACT_ATOMS: atom_id res chain seq x y z
N MET A 1 10.95 4.38 -23.63
CA MET A 1 10.28 5.46 -22.86
C MET A 1 8.92 5.05 -22.31
N LYS A 2 7.94 4.64 -23.14
CA LYS A 2 6.58 4.26 -22.68
C LYS A 2 6.53 3.28 -21.47
N LYS A 3 7.38 2.25 -21.47
CA LYS A 3 7.46 1.26 -20.36
C LYS A 3 7.98 1.85 -19.05
N PHE A 4 8.92 2.78 -19.13
CA PHE A 4 9.46 3.48 -17.97
C PHE A 4 8.43 4.44 -17.39
N THR A 5 7.75 5.21 -18.24
CA THR A 5 6.64 6.08 -17.83
C THR A 5 5.52 5.29 -17.17
N LEU A 6 5.14 4.14 -17.72
CA LEU A 6 4.14 3.26 -17.10
C LEU A 6 4.59 2.73 -15.73
N GLY A 7 5.83 2.27 -15.62
CA GLY A 7 6.42 1.82 -14.35
C GLY A 7 6.48 2.93 -13.29
N LEU A 8 6.74 4.17 -13.69
CA LEU A 8 6.71 5.32 -12.80
C LEU A 8 5.27 5.63 -12.35
N LEU A 9 4.32 5.72 -13.30
CA LEU A 9 2.92 6.01 -13.01
C LEU A 9 2.29 4.98 -12.07
N ILE A 10 2.52 3.68 -12.29
CA ILE A 10 1.99 2.63 -11.41
C ILE A 10 2.62 2.69 -10.01
N SER A 11 3.89 3.08 -9.90
CA SER A 11 4.56 3.25 -8.60
C SER A 11 3.99 4.44 -7.84
N ILE A 12 3.78 5.57 -8.52
CA ILE A 12 3.11 6.74 -7.94
C ILE A 12 1.69 6.36 -7.51
N ALA A 13 0.95 5.61 -8.34
CA ALA A 13 -0.39 5.14 -8.01
C ALA A 13 -0.40 4.25 -6.76
N ALA A 14 0.57 3.32 -6.61
CA ALA A 14 0.68 2.46 -5.44
C ALA A 14 1.00 3.25 -4.15
N VAL A 15 1.93 4.21 -4.23
CA VAL A 15 2.27 5.09 -3.10
C VAL A 15 1.05 5.94 -2.73
N ALA A 16 0.38 6.55 -3.70
CA ALA A 16 -0.80 7.37 -3.48
C ALA A 16 -1.94 6.54 -2.87
N SER A 17 -2.24 5.35 -3.43
CA SER A 17 -3.30 4.49 -2.92
C SER A 17 -3.02 4.04 -1.49
N TYR A 18 -1.77 3.67 -1.19
CA TYR A 18 -1.38 3.30 0.17
C TYR A 18 -1.49 4.49 1.13
N TYR A 19 -1.01 5.67 0.74
CA TYR A 19 -1.12 6.90 1.53
C TYR A 19 -2.58 7.23 1.86
N PHE A 20 -3.45 7.29 0.85
CA PHE A 20 -4.86 7.63 1.07
C PHE A 20 -5.58 6.60 1.93
N LEU A 21 -5.35 5.31 1.68
CA LEU A 21 -5.93 4.24 2.48
C LEU A 21 -5.47 4.32 3.94
N PHE A 22 -4.16 4.50 4.16
CA PHE A 22 -3.60 4.60 5.50
C PHE A 22 -4.17 5.82 6.23
N MET A 23 -4.13 7.01 5.61
CA MET A 23 -4.65 8.24 6.22
C MET A 23 -6.15 8.17 6.51
N ALA A 24 -6.93 7.49 5.68
CA ALA A 24 -8.37 7.35 5.88
C ALA A 24 -8.73 6.40 7.03
N PHE A 25 -7.88 5.41 7.34
CA PHE A 25 -8.29 4.27 8.17
C PHE A 25 -7.31 3.84 9.26
N TYR A 26 -6.14 4.48 9.41
CA TYR A 26 -5.15 4.04 10.39
C TYR A 26 -5.71 4.01 11.82
N GLU A 27 -6.55 4.99 12.20
CA GLU A 27 -7.19 5.05 13.53
C GLU A 27 -8.16 3.88 13.77
N SER A 28 -8.69 3.29 12.70
CA SER A 28 -9.59 2.13 12.78
C SER A 28 -8.83 0.81 12.86
N TRP A 29 -7.59 0.77 12.39
CA TRP A 29 -6.76 -0.44 12.37
C TRP A 29 -5.85 -0.57 13.58
N PHE A 30 -5.36 0.57 14.09
CA PHE A 30 -4.38 0.59 15.15
C PHE A 30 -5.01 1.15 16.43
N PRO A 31 -5.04 0.36 17.52
CA PRO A 31 -5.37 0.85 18.84
C PRO A 31 -4.44 2.00 19.29
N TYR A 32 -4.92 2.84 20.20
CA TYR A 32 -4.22 4.05 20.67
C TYR A 32 -2.80 3.83 21.19
N TYR A 33 -2.55 2.69 21.82
CA TYR A 33 -1.23 2.38 22.38
C TYR A 33 -0.18 2.06 21.30
N TYR A 34 -0.58 2.04 20.01
CA TYR A 34 0.34 1.96 18.88
C TYR A 34 0.67 3.32 18.26
N GLU A 35 0.20 4.44 18.80
CA GLU A 35 0.39 5.78 18.20
C GLU A 35 1.86 6.09 17.89
N GLU A 36 2.78 5.74 18.79
CA GLU A 36 4.22 5.93 18.60
C GLU A 36 4.80 5.10 17.42
N TYR A 37 4.14 3.99 17.07
CA TYR A 37 4.56 3.09 16.00
C TYR A 37 3.88 3.39 14.66
N ILE A 38 2.80 4.16 14.62
CA ILE A 38 2.07 4.50 13.38
C ILE A 38 3.02 5.03 12.29
N PRO A 39 3.93 5.99 12.57
CA PRO A 39 4.86 6.48 11.55
C PRO A 39 5.79 5.38 11.02
N THR A 40 6.24 4.49 11.91
CA THR A 40 7.12 3.37 11.55
C THR A 40 6.38 2.37 10.66
N ILE A 41 5.14 2.02 11.00
CA ILE A 41 4.30 1.12 10.21
C ILE A 41 4.05 1.70 8.81
N PHE A 42 3.74 3.01 8.75
CA PHE A 42 3.58 3.72 7.49
C PHE A 42 4.85 3.67 6.63
N LEU A 43 6.02 3.94 7.22
CA LEU A 43 7.30 3.88 6.52
C LEU A 43 7.65 2.46 6.04
N VAL A 44 7.39 1.43 6.85
CA VAL A 44 7.59 0.03 6.45
C VAL A 44 6.72 -0.32 5.25
N GLY A 45 5.46 0.13 5.23
CA GLY A 45 4.58 -0.01 4.07
C GLY A 45 5.14 0.67 2.82
N LEU A 46 5.60 1.93 2.92
CA LEU A 46 6.24 2.63 1.80
C LEU A 46 7.50 1.91 1.30
N LEU A 47 8.37 1.46 2.22
CA LEU A 47 9.57 0.70 1.86
C LEU A 47 9.22 -0.59 1.13
N SER A 48 8.14 -1.27 1.53
CA SER A 48 7.69 -2.49 0.87
C SER A 48 7.28 -2.26 -0.59
N ILE A 49 6.65 -1.12 -0.91
CA ILE A 49 6.26 -0.76 -2.30
C ILE A 49 7.50 -0.64 -3.19
N ILE A 50 8.61 -0.14 -2.65
CA ILE A 50 9.86 0.04 -3.40
C ILE A 50 10.68 -1.25 -3.43
N ALA A 51 10.78 -1.95 -2.30
CA ALA A 51 11.65 -3.11 -2.13
C ALA A 51 11.08 -4.40 -2.75
N LEU A 52 9.77 -4.63 -2.66
CA LEU A 52 9.15 -5.86 -3.17
C LEU A 52 9.34 -6.05 -4.68
N PRO A 53 9.21 -5.03 -5.56
CA PRO A 53 9.56 -5.16 -6.97
C PRO A 53 11.00 -5.63 -7.21
N VAL A 54 11.94 -5.12 -6.40
CA VAL A 54 13.36 -5.50 -6.50
C VAL A 54 13.53 -6.95 -6.09
N LEU A 55 13.03 -7.33 -4.91
CA LEU A 55 13.13 -8.71 -4.40
C LEU A 55 12.47 -9.72 -5.35
N THR A 56 11.28 -9.42 -5.85
CA THR A 56 10.56 -10.30 -6.79
C THR A 56 11.29 -10.42 -8.13
N SER A 57 11.98 -9.38 -8.59
CA SER A 57 12.82 -9.44 -9.79
C SER A 57 14.06 -10.31 -9.61
N LEU A 58 14.65 -10.34 -8.41
CA LEU A 58 15.83 -11.15 -8.09
C LEU A 58 15.50 -12.64 -7.97
N ILE A 59 14.31 -12.98 -7.47
CA ILE A 59 13.85 -14.37 -7.32
C ILE A 59 13.55 -15.01 -8.67
N LYS A 60 12.98 -14.25 -9.62
CA LYS A 60 12.70 -14.75 -10.97
C LYS A 60 13.99 -14.77 -11.79
N ARG A 61 14.73 -15.89 -11.73
CA ARG A 61 15.93 -16.24 -12.54
C ARG A 61 15.66 -16.30 -14.06
N SER A 62 14.92 -15.38 -14.67
CA SER A 62 14.78 -15.32 -16.13
C SER A 62 15.76 -14.27 -16.69
N SER A 63 16.55 -14.70 -17.67
CA SER A 63 17.78 -14.11 -18.19
C SER A 63 17.60 -12.81 -18.99
N ILE A 64 16.63 -11.96 -18.64
CA ILE A 64 16.34 -10.71 -19.35
C ILE A 64 16.26 -9.58 -18.31
N GLY A 65 17.43 -9.15 -17.81
CA GLY A 65 17.57 -8.32 -16.61
C GLY A 65 16.66 -7.07 -16.56
N SER A 66 16.64 -6.24 -17.60
CA SER A 66 15.82 -5.02 -17.60
C SER A 66 14.32 -5.29 -17.75
N LEU A 67 13.94 -6.24 -18.60
CA LEU A 67 12.53 -6.57 -18.87
C LEU A 67 11.87 -7.25 -17.67
N GLY A 68 12.61 -8.12 -16.97
CA GLY A 68 12.16 -8.80 -15.75
C GLY A 68 11.88 -7.83 -14.61
N TYR A 69 12.73 -6.82 -14.44
CA TYR A 69 12.53 -5.75 -13.46
C TYR A 69 11.26 -4.94 -13.76
N PHE A 70 11.09 -4.42 -14.99
CA PHE A 70 9.90 -3.65 -15.35
C PHE A 70 8.61 -4.44 -15.16
N ARG A 71 8.61 -5.72 -15.52
CA ARG A 71 7.44 -6.58 -15.31
C ARG A 71 7.13 -6.77 -13.82
N SER A 72 8.16 -6.89 -12.98
CA SER A 72 8.00 -7.04 -11.53
C SER A 72 7.45 -5.76 -10.89
N VAL A 73 7.98 -4.58 -11.27
CA VAL A 73 7.44 -3.28 -10.84
C VAL A 73 5.96 -3.15 -11.19
N ILE A 74 5.59 -3.41 -12.44
CA ILE A 74 4.19 -3.29 -12.86
C ILE A 74 3.30 -4.25 -12.08
N TRP A 75 3.69 -5.53 -11.99
CA TRP A 75 2.86 -6.54 -11.32
C TRP A 75 2.70 -6.29 -9.81
N VAL A 76 3.81 -6.05 -9.11
CA VAL A 76 3.78 -5.83 -7.66
C VAL A 76 3.01 -4.56 -7.32
N ASN A 77 3.28 -3.44 -7.99
CA ASN A 77 2.59 -2.19 -7.69
C ASN A 77 1.12 -2.23 -8.10
N SER A 78 0.77 -2.93 -9.18
CA SER A 78 -0.64 -3.16 -9.55
C SER A 78 -1.35 -4.00 -8.49
N ALA A 79 -0.70 -5.05 -7.96
CA ALA A 79 -1.26 -5.86 -6.89
C ALA A 79 -1.47 -5.03 -5.60
N ILE A 80 -0.52 -4.16 -5.25
CA ILE A 80 -0.65 -3.25 -4.10
C ILE A 80 -1.82 -2.29 -4.29
N VAL A 81 -1.95 -1.66 -5.47
CA VAL A 81 -3.11 -0.80 -5.79
C VAL A 81 -4.41 -1.56 -5.65
N ALA A 82 -4.49 -2.79 -6.18
CA ALA A 82 -5.68 -3.63 -6.08
C ALA A 82 -6.01 -4.00 -4.63
N ILE A 83 -5.01 -4.36 -3.82
CA ILE A 83 -5.18 -4.63 -2.38
C ILE A 83 -5.68 -3.38 -1.67
N CYS A 84 -5.12 -2.21 -1.97
CA CYS A 84 -5.57 -0.95 -1.38
C CYS A 84 -7.03 -0.63 -1.76
N ALA A 85 -7.40 -0.83 -3.03
CA ALA A 85 -8.78 -0.63 -3.49
C ALA A 85 -9.76 -1.60 -2.81
N LEU A 86 -9.40 -2.88 -2.68
CA LEU A 86 -10.22 -3.88 -1.98
C LEU A 86 -10.36 -3.57 -0.50
N ALA A 87 -9.27 -3.18 0.17
CA ALA A 87 -9.30 -2.77 1.56
C ALA A 87 -10.16 -1.52 1.75
N PHE A 88 -10.06 -0.53 0.84
CA PHE A 88 -10.89 0.68 0.88
C PHE A 88 -12.37 0.34 0.75
N LEU A 89 -12.74 -0.48 -0.23
CA LEU A 89 -14.12 -0.95 -0.43
C LEU A 89 -14.64 -1.74 0.77
N TYR A 90 -13.79 -2.57 1.37
CA TYR A 90 -14.11 -3.30 2.59
C TYR A 90 -14.36 -2.36 3.79
N MET A 91 -13.52 -1.35 3.99
CA MET A 91 -13.73 -0.39 5.08
C MET A 91 -14.99 0.46 4.87
N LEU A 92 -15.29 0.81 3.61
CA LEU A 92 -16.55 1.46 3.25
C LEU A 92 -17.76 0.56 3.53
N SER A 93 -17.71 -0.73 3.17
CA SER A 93 -18.84 -1.65 3.38
C SER A 93 -19.11 -1.93 4.85
N ASN A 94 -18.08 -1.87 5.71
CA ASN A 94 -18.23 -1.94 7.16
C ASN A 94 -18.66 -0.60 7.80
N GLY A 95 -18.93 0.43 6.98
CA GLY A 95 -19.41 1.71 7.45
C GLY A 95 -18.39 2.52 8.25
N VAL A 96 -17.10 2.15 8.25
CA VAL A 96 -16.06 2.81 9.05
C VAL A 96 -15.94 4.29 8.68
N PHE A 97 -16.07 4.60 7.39
CA PHE A 97 -16.00 5.98 6.88
C PHE A 97 -17.28 6.81 7.17
N LEU A 98 -18.42 6.14 7.38
CA LEU A 98 -19.73 6.78 7.58
C LEU A 98 -20.20 6.78 9.05
N SER A 99 -19.62 5.92 9.90
CA SER A 99 -20.24 5.52 11.17
C SER A 99 -19.29 5.41 12.36
N SER A 100 -17.97 5.61 12.23
CA SER A 100 -17.07 5.41 13.38
C SER A 100 -16.70 6.72 14.08
N PRO A 101 -17.00 6.90 15.38
CA PRO A 101 -15.96 7.38 16.27
C PRO A 101 -14.87 6.30 16.25
N GLY A 102 -13.66 6.60 15.77
CA GLY A 102 -12.56 5.63 15.74
C GLY A 102 -12.41 4.97 17.12
N VAL A 103 -12.23 3.64 17.17
CA VAL A 103 -11.91 2.68 18.27
C VAL A 103 -11.93 3.19 19.74
N TYR A 104 -12.81 4.12 20.08
CA TYR A 104 -12.90 4.78 21.37
C TYR A 104 -14.38 4.99 21.69
N PRO A 105 -15.02 4.04 22.39
CA PRO A 105 -15.85 4.50 23.47
C PRO A 105 -14.89 5.05 24.53
N VAL A 106 -14.72 6.38 24.56
CA VAL A 106 -14.30 7.06 25.79
C VAL A 106 -15.41 6.77 26.79
N THR A 107 -15.23 5.69 27.55
CA THR A 107 -16.03 5.42 28.73
C THR A 107 -15.62 6.49 29.74
N LYS A 108 -16.49 7.48 29.92
CA LYS A 108 -16.56 8.26 31.16
C LYS A 108 -17.50 7.56 32.12
#